data_AF-A0A972INE6-F1
#
_entry.id   AF-A0A972INE6-F1
#
_cell.length_a   1.000
_cell.length_b   1.000
_cell.length_c   1.000
_cell.angle_alpha   90.00
_cell.angle_beta   90.00
_cell.angle_gamma   90.00
#
_symmetry.space_group_name_H-M   'P 1'
#
loop_
_entity.id
_entity.type
_entity.pdbx_description
1 polymer ?
#
loop_
_entity_poly.entity_id
_entity_poly.type
_entity_poly.pdbx_seq_one_letter_code
_entity_poly.pdbx_strand_id
1 'polypeptide(L)'
;MLKNRATVPVIQPNRSREGFSLLLELLIGVALSFFCFALVCTWFERNGRIEIGRKRIQEARDSLLLQRALLENGHPASENDPVRQYILGNDTVLEIFEIPLPEEGRYLEWGRIRQKESGE
;
A
#
# COMPACT_ATOMS: atom_id res chain seq x y z
N MET A 1 -53.06 -48.24 -58.27
CA MET A 1 -51.67 -48.06 -57.80
C MET A 1 -51.62 -46.82 -56.90
N LEU A 2 -51.67 -47.01 -55.58
CA LEU A 2 -51.54 -45.94 -54.59
C LEU A 2 -50.10 -45.90 -54.09
N LYS A 3 -49.39 -44.80 -54.37
CA LYS A 3 -48.05 -44.53 -53.84
C LYS A 3 -48.18 -44.07 -52.39
N ASN A 4 -47.87 -44.95 -51.44
CA ASN A 4 -47.58 -44.53 -50.07
C ASN A 4 -46.24 -43.78 -50.05
N ARG A 5 -46.30 -42.45 -49.95
CA ARG A 5 -45.15 -41.65 -49.52
C ARG A 5 -45.14 -41.66 -47.99
N ALA A 6 -44.24 -42.46 -47.42
CA ALA A 6 -43.89 -42.31 -46.01
C ALA A 6 -43.22 -40.94 -45.82
N THR A 7 -43.90 -40.03 -45.14
CA THR A 7 -43.29 -38.83 -44.57
C THR A 7 -42.33 -39.26 -43.47
N VAL A 8 -41.03 -39.22 -43.77
CA VAL A 8 -39.97 -39.33 -42.78
C VAL A 8 -40.09 -38.12 -41.85
N PRO A 9 -40.23 -38.30 -40.53
CA PRO A 9 -40.19 -37.17 -39.62
C PRO A 9 -38.80 -36.54 -39.68
N VAL A 10 -38.76 -35.28 -40.11
CA VAL A 10 -37.55 -34.45 -40.01
C VAL A 10 -37.28 -34.28 -38.51
N ILE A 11 -36.25 -34.96 -38.02
CA ILE A 11 -35.74 -34.78 -36.66
C ILE A 11 -35.29 -33.32 -36.56
N GLN A 12 -36.08 -32.49 -35.89
CA GLN A 12 -35.70 -31.10 -35.64
C GLN A 12 -34.42 -31.09 -34.79
N PRO A 13 -33.40 -30.31 -35.17
CA PRO A 13 -32.22 -30.16 -34.35
C PRO A 13 -32.59 -29.56 -32.98
N ASN A 14 -32.01 -30.16 -31.96
CA ASN A 14 -32.33 -30.02 -30.55
C ASN A 14 -32.00 -28.61 -30.03
N ARG A 15 -32.95 -27.67 -30.14
CA ARG A 15 -32.85 -26.26 -29.68
C ARG A 15 -32.41 -26.09 -28.21
N SER A 16 -32.54 -27.13 -27.38
CA SER A 16 -32.18 -27.09 -25.96
C SER A 16 -30.68 -27.19 -25.68
N ARG A 17 -29.87 -27.71 -26.62
CA ARG A 17 -28.43 -27.92 -26.41
C ARG A 17 -27.59 -26.66 -26.62
N GLU A 18 -27.95 -25.81 -27.57
CA GLU A 18 -27.20 -24.58 -27.87
C GLU A 18 -27.33 -23.53 -26.76
N GLY A 19 -28.54 -23.37 -26.19
CA GLY A 19 -28.77 -22.45 -25.07
C GLY A 19 -28.06 -22.88 -23.77
N PHE A 20 -27.94 -24.19 -23.53
CA PHE A 20 -27.16 -24.72 -22.42
C PHE A 20 -25.66 -24.50 -22.60
N SER A 21 -25.15 -24.63 -23.84
CA SER A 21 -23.73 -24.34 -24.16
C SER A 21 -23.38 -22.88 -23.91
N LEU A 22 -24.23 -21.94 -24.36
CA LEU A 22 -24.03 -20.50 -24.15
C LEU A 22 -24.06 -20.11 -22.67
N LEU A 23 -24.97 -20.70 -21.90
CA LEU A 23 -25.10 -20.42 -20.47
C LEU A 23 -23.91 -20.98 -19.68
N LEU A 24 -23.40 -22.15 -20.07
CA LEU A 24 -22.19 -22.74 -19.51
C LEU A 24 -20.94 -21.91 -19.85
N GLU A 25 -20.80 -21.47 -21.10
CA GLU A 25 -19.71 -20.60 -21.54
C GLU A 25 -19.70 -19.26 -20.79
N LEU A 26 -20.87 -18.66 -20.59
CA LEU A 26 -21.02 -17.43 -19.81
C LEU A 26 -20.61 -17.65 -18.36
N LEU A 27 -21.06 -18.75 -17.74
CA LEU A 27 -20.70 -19.10 -16.36
C LEU A 27 -19.20 -19.32 -16.20
N ILE A 28 -18.55 -20.01 -17.14
CA ILE A 28 -17.11 -20.22 -17.13
C ILE A 28 -16.38 -18.89 -17.30
N GLY A 29 -16.83 -18.04 -18.23
CA GLY A 29 -16.26 -16.71 -18.45
C GLY A 29 -16.31 -15.85 -17.19
N VAL A 30 -17.47 -15.76 -16.55
CA VAL A 30 -17.65 -14.99 -15.30
C VAL A 30 -16.81 -15.57 -14.17
N ALA A 31 -16.79 -16.90 -13.99
CA ALA A 31 -15.99 -17.55 -12.96
C ALA A 31 -14.49 -17.30 -13.16
N LEU A 32 -14.01 -17.37 -14.41
CA LEU A 32 -12.61 -17.12 -14.75
C LEU A 32 -12.25 -15.65 -14.53
N SER A 33 -13.10 -14.71 -14.96
CA SER A 33 -12.90 -13.28 -14.71
C SER A 33 -12.86 -12.97 -13.21
N PHE A 34 -13.77 -13.53 -12.43
CA PHE A 34 -13.80 -13.37 -10.97
C PHE A 34 -12.54 -13.97 -10.31
N PHE A 35 -12.11 -15.14 -10.75
CA PHE A 35 -10.88 -15.78 -10.26
C PHE A 35 -9.63 -14.94 -10.56
N CYS A 36 -9.48 -14.46 -11.80
CA CYS A 36 -8.39 -13.57 -12.19
C CYS A 36 -8.41 -12.27 -11.37
N PHE A 37 -9.57 -11.67 -11.17
CA PHE A 37 -9.72 -10.47 -10.35
C PHE A 37 -9.30 -10.72 -8.89
N ALA A 38 -9.75 -11.83 -8.29
CA ALA A 38 -9.37 -12.21 -6.93
C ALA A 38 -7.85 -12.43 -6.78
N LEU A 39 -7.20 -13.05 -7.77
CA LEU A 39 -5.73 -13.21 -7.78
C LEU A 39 -5.00 -11.87 -7.82
N VAL A 40 -5.46 -10.94 -8.65
CA VAL A 40 -4.86 -9.60 -8.75
C VAL A 40 -5.03 -8.84 -7.42
N CYS A 41 -6.24 -8.83 -6.84
CA CYS A 41 -6.50 -8.18 -5.56
C CYS A 41 -5.62 -8.75 -4.44
N THR A 42 -5.53 -10.07 -4.32
CA THR A 42 -4.70 -10.72 -3.29
C THR A 42 -3.21 -10.48 -3.48
N TRP A 43 -2.73 -10.39 -4.72
CA TRP A 43 -1.35 -10.03 -5.04
C TRP A 43 -1.04 -8.57 -4.62
N PHE A 44 -1.91 -7.63 -4.95
CA PHE A 44 -1.75 -6.23 -4.54
C PHE A 44 -1.78 -6.07 -3.02
N GLU A 45 -2.71 -6.72 -2.32
CA GLU A 45 -2.76 -6.69 -0.85
C GLU A 45 -1.50 -7.28 -0.21
N ARG A 46 -0.94 -8.34 -0.79
CA ARG A 46 0.30 -8.95 -0.29
C ARG A 46 1.48 -8.01 -0.47
N ASN A 47 1.60 -7.37 -1.63
CA ASN A 47 2.69 -6.43 -1.89
C ASN A 47 2.56 -5.16 -1.05
N GLY A 48 1.35 -4.61 -0.91
CA GLY A 48 1.09 -3.47 -0.02
C GLY A 48 1.45 -3.79 1.44
N ARG A 49 1.14 -5.00 1.92
CA ARG A 49 1.57 -5.45 3.25
C ARG A 49 3.09 -5.54 3.40
N ILE A 50 3.81 -6.01 2.37
CA ILE A 50 5.29 -6.08 2.38
C ILE A 50 5.89 -4.67 2.39
N GLU A 51 5.36 -3.75 1.59
CA GLU A 51 5.83 -2.36 1.52
C GLU A 51 5.60 -1.62 2.84
N ILE A 52 4.41 -1.75 3.44
CA ILE A 52 4.12 -1.20 4.77
C ILE A 52 5.05 -1.81 5.83
N GLY A 53 5.29 -3.12 5.75
CA GLY A 53 6.23 -3.82 6.64
C GLY A 53 7.65 -3.27 6.53
N ARG A 54 8.15 -3.08 5.31
CA ARG A 54 9.46 -2.46 5.05
C ARG A 54 9.55 -1.05 5.61
N LYS A 55 8.51 -0.23 5.38
CA LYS A 55 8.43 1.14 5.91
C LYS A 55 8.52 1.16 7.44
N ARG A 56 7.75 0.30 8.13
CA ARG A 56 7.79 0.21 9.60
C ARG A 56 9.14 -0.27 10.14
N ILE A 57 9.79 -1.23 9.46
CA ILE A 57 11.14 -1.68 9.83
C ILE A 57 12.14 -0.54 9.68
N GLN A 58 12.04 0.24 8.61
CA GLN A 58 12.89 1.40 8.39
C GLN A 58 12.67 2.48 9.46
N GLU A 59 11.42 2.82 9.78
CA GLU A 59 11.08 3.76 10.86
C GLU A 59 11.59 3.28 12.22
N ALA A 60 11.45 1.98 12.53
CA ALA A 60 11.96 1.40 13.77
C ALA A 60 13.49 1.45 13.84
N ARG A 61 14.18 1.15 12.73
CA ARG A 61 15.64 1.28 12.63
C ARG A 61 16.07 2.73 12.83
N ASP A 62 15.43 3.67 12.16
CA ASP A 62 15.79 5.09 12.23
C ASP A 62 15.53 5.65 13.64
N SER A 63 14.46 5.21 14.31
CA SER A 63 14.21 5.52 15.72
C SER A 63 15.29 4.96 16.66
N LEU A 64 15.78 3.73 16.43
CA LEU A 64 16.85 3.13 17.22
C LEU A 64 18.18 3.86 16.99
N LEU A 65 18.51 4.19 15.74
CA LEU A 65 19.70 4.97 15.40
C LEU A 65 19.65 6.36 16.01
N LEU A 66 18.50 7.01 16.01
CA LEU A 66 18.28 8.29 16.69
C LEU A 66 18.54 8.16 18.20
N GLN A 67 17.91 7.18 18.86
CA GLN A 67 18.12 6.95 20.30
C GLN A 67 19.58 6.67 20.62
N ARG A 68 20.25 5.84 19.81
CA ARG A 68 21.67 5.54 19.94
C ARG A 68 22.53 6.78 19.75
N ALA A 69 22.27 7.60 18.73
CA ALA A 69 23.00 8.84 18.50
C ALA A 69 22.82 9.84 19.65
N LEU A 70 21.63 9.92 20.25
CA LEU A 70 21.36 10.72 21.45
C LEU A 70 22.10 10.19 22.68
N LEU A 71 22.17 8.87 22.86
CA LEU A 71 22.85 8.22 23.99
C LEU A 71 24.38 8.27 23.87
N GLU A 72 24.94 7.98 22.70
CA GLU A 72 26.38 7.90 22.46
C GLU A 72 27.05 9.27 22.36
N ASN A 73 26.42 10.23 21.68
CA ASN A 73 26.97 11.59 21.58
C ASN A 73 26.57 12.46 22.78
N GLY A 74 25.79 11.90 23.72
CA GLY A 74 25.31 12.58 24.91
C GLY A 74 24.68 13.93 24.59
N HIS A 75 24.10 14.13 23.40
CA HIS A 75 23.71 15.45 22.93
C HIS A 75 22.66 16.03 23.87
N PRO A 76 22.98 17.05 24.71
CA PRO A 76 21.95 18.01 25.00
C PRO A 76 21.60 18.62 23.64
N ALA A 77 20.32 18.69 23.30
CA ALA A 77 19.84 19.48 22.16
C ALA A 77 20.14 21.00 22.32
N SER A 78 21.23 21.38 23.01
CA SER A 78 21.61 22.73 23.39
C SER A 78 22.98 23.17 22.88
N GLU A 79 23.81 22.31 22.29
CA GLU A 79 25.13 22.74 21.78
C GLU A 79 25.14 23.07 20.28
N ASN A 80 24.19 22.56 19.50
CA ASN A 80 24.06 22.89 18.08
C ASN A 80 22.86 23.80 17.84
N ASP A 81 23.07 24.90 17.11
CA ASP A 81 21.96 25.72 16.62
C ASP A 81 21.06 24.89 15.69
N PRO A 82 19.72 25.02 15.80
CA PRO A 82 18.80 24.32 14.92
C PRO A 82 19.02 24.77 13.47
N VAL A 83 19.08 23.79 12.57
CA VAL A 83 19.29 24.01 11.13
C VAL A 83 18.07 24.69 10.51
N ARG A 84 16.87 24.40 11.01
CA ARG A 84 15.63 25.07 10.60
C ARG A 84 14.77 25.40 11.81
N GLN A 85 14.11 26.54 11.78
CA GLN A 85 13.13 26.94 12.78
C GLN A 85 11.83 27.37 12.10
N TYR A 86 10.70 26.88 12.58
CA TYR A 86 9.37 27.25 12.10
C TYR A 86 8.56 27.82 13.25
N ILE A 87 8.00 29.02 13.06
CA ILE A 87 7.13 29.66 14.02
C ILE A 87 5.70 29.12 13.82
N LEU A 88 5.20 28.40 14.82
CA LEU A 88 3.86 27.80 14.85
C LEU A 88 2.94 28.65 15.75
N GLY A 89 2.40 29.74 15.20
CA GLY A 89 1.58 30.68 15.98
C GLY A 89 2.44 31.65 16.80
N ASN A 90 1.86 32.28 17.82
CA ASN A 90 2.53 33.37 18.54
C ASN A 90 3.64 32.87 19.48
N ASP A 91 3.40 31.75 20.15
CA ASP A 91 4.24 31.31 21.27
C ASP A 91 4.87 29.93 21.06
N THR A 92 4.76 29.32 19.87
CA THR A 92 5.35 27.99 19.63
C THR A 92 6.34 28.05 18.48
N VAL A 93 7.51 27.43 18.68
CA VAL A 93 8.56 27.29 17.67
C VAL A 93 8.90 25.81 17.53
N LEU A 94 8.93 25.32 16.30
CA LEU A 94 9.46 24.02 15.94
C LEU A 94 10.91 24.19 15.48
N GLU A 95 11.84 23.63 16.23
CA GLU A 95 13.28 23.62 15.96
C GLU A 95 13.65 22.27 15.34
N ILE A 96 14.24 22.27 14.15
CA ILE A 96 14.71 21.08 13.45
C ILE A 96 16.24 21.03 13.51
N PHE A 97 16.76 19.90 13.96
CA PHE A 97 18.17 19.59 14.08
C PHE A 97 18.50 18.47 13.08
N GLU A 98 19.65 18.56 12.43
CA GLU A 98 20.17 17.50 11.58
C GLU A 98 21.26 16.77 12.35
N ILE A 99 21.03 15.48 12.63
CA ILE A 99 21.98 14.62 13.32
C ILE A 99 22.73 13.84 12.23
N PRO A 100 24.05 14.05 12.06
CA PRO A 100 24.83 13.26 11.12
C PRO A 100 24.87 11.80 11.56
N LEU A 101 24.69 10.87 10.60
CA LEU A 101 24.93 9.43 10.78
C LEU A 101 26.13 9.03 9.90
N PRO A 102 27.37 9.09 10.43
CA PRO A 102 28.58 8.84 9.65
C PRO A 102 28.62 7.42 9.06
N GLU A 103 28.13 6.43 9.81
CA GLU A 103 28.12 5.02 9.41
C GLU A 103 27.28 4.75 8.15
N GLU A 104 26.26 5.59 7.89
CA GLU A 104 25.36 5.42 6.74
C GLU A 104 25.49 6.55 5.69
N GLY A 105 26.41 7.49 5.87
CA GLY A 105 26.62 8.61 4.95
C GLY A 105 25.38 9.49 4.73
N ARG A 106 24.49 9.58 5.73
CA ARG A 106 23.23 10.34 5.68
C ARG A 106 22.99 11.14 6.95
N TYR A 107 21.94 11.97 6.94
CA TYR A 107 21.51 12.78 8.08
C TYR A 107 20.11 12.35 8.54
N LEU A 108 19.86 12.42 9.86
CA LEU A 108 18.53 12.28 10.45
C LEU A 108 18.00 13.66 10.84
N GLU A 109 16.74 13.94 10.50
CA GLU A 109 16.06 15.15 10.96
C GLU A 109 15.33 14.86 12.27
N TRP A 110 15.58 15.70 13.28
CA TRP A 110 14.90 15.63 14.58
C TRP A 110 14.26 16.97 14.92
N GLY A 111 13.00 16.95 15.33
CA GLY A 111 12.24 18.15 15.67
C GLY A 111 11.97 18.28 17.17
N ARG A 112 12.24 19.45 17.74
CA ARG A 112 11.82 19.86 19.09
C ARG A 112 10.76 20.95 18.99
N ILE A 113 9.68 20.81 19.74
CA ILE A 113 8.73 21.90 19.92
C ILE A 113 9.09 22.64 21.20
N ARG A 114 9.36 23.95 21.08
CA ARG A 114 9.57 24.88 22.20
C ARG A 114 8.39 25.85 22.26
N GLN A 115 7.78 25.97 23.43
CA GLN A 115 6.86 27.08 23.70
C GLN A 115 7.66 28.24 24.31
N LYS A 116 7.54 29.44 23.76
CA LYS A 116 8.04 30.67 24.36
C LYS A 116 7.19 30.94 25.60
N GLU A 117 7.82 31.12 26.74
CA GLU A 117 7.09 31.60 27.91
C GLU A 117 6.65 33.05 27.62
N SER A 118 5.37 33.32 27.85
CA SER A 118 4.75 34.63 27.66
C SER A 118 5.36 35.62 28.65
N GLY A 119 6.40 36.35 28.24
CA GLY A 119 7.14 37.26 29.11
C GLY A 119 8.40 37.92 28.54
N GLU A 120 8.87 37.59 27.33
CA GLU A 120 9.89 38.36 26.60
C GLU A 120 9.28 39.39 25.64
#